data_AF-A0A4S1CC95-F1
#
_entry.id   AF-A0A4S1CC95-F1
#
_cell.length_a   1.000
_cell.length_b   1.000
_cell.length_c   1.000
_cell.angle_alpha   90.00
_cell.angle_beta   90.00
_cell.angle_gamma   90.00
#
_symmetry.space_group_name_H-M   'P 1'
#
loop_
_entity.id
_entity.type
_entity.pdbx_description
1 polymer ?
#
loop_
_entity_poly.entity_id
_entity_poly.type
_entity_poly.pdbx_seq_one_letter_code
_entity_poly.pdbx_strand_id
1 'polypeptide(L)'
;MSAHEMDQAQWEALCEQCGLCCFEKIEDEDGRILFTSTPCRYLDITTRRCKIYKKRFKVFPECVQLTPELVKELKWLHRSCGYKKAMRKGIL
;
A
#
# COMPACT_ATOMS: atom_id res chain seq x y z
N MET A 1 -4.16 -29.77 -8.49
CA MET A 1 -4.45 -28.32 -8.46
C MET A 1 -4.51 -27.93 -7.00
N SER A 2 -3.36 -27.58 -6.41
CA SER A 2 -3.27 -27.30 -4.96
C SER A 2 -3.72 -25.87 -4.66
N ALA A 3 -4.08 -25.68 -3.39
CA ALA A 3 -4.71 -24.52 -2.79
C ALA A 3 -4.19 -23.15 -3.24
N HIS A 4 -5.11 -22.18 -3.28
CA HIS A 4 -4.93 -20.76 -3.57
C HIS A 4 -3.86 -20.09 -2.68
N GLU A 5 -2.58 -20.30 -2.95
CA GLU A 5 -1.56 -19.33 -2.57
C GLU A 5 -1.53 -18.25 -3.65
N MET A 6 -2.00 -17.06 -3.31
CA MET A 6 -1.86 -15.90 -4.18
C MET A 6 -0.38 -15.53 -4.21
N ASP A 7 0.24 -15.62 -5.38
CA ASP A 7 1.64 -15.24 -5.51
C ASP A 7 1.84 -13.72 -5.35
N GLN A 8 3.10 -13.31 -5.18
CA GLN A 8 3.42 -11.89 -5.00
C GLN A 8 2.94 -11.02 -6.18
N ALA A 9 2.94 -11.53 -7.41
CA ALA A 9 2.51 -10.76 -8.57
C ALA A 9 0.99 -10.57 -8.59
N GLN A 10 0.22 -11.61 -8.24
CA GLN A 10 -1.22 -11.56 -8.08
C GLN A 10 -1.61 -10.62 -6.93
N TRP A 11 -0.90 -10.66 -5.81
CA TRP A 11 -1.11 -9.73 -4.70
C TRP A 11 -0.84 -8.29 -5.14
N GLU A 12 0.28 -8.04 -5.81
CA GLU A 12 0.63 -6.72 -6.33
C GLU A 12 -0.37 -6.18 -7.37
N ALA A 13 -1.03 -7.06 -8.12
CA ALA A 13 -2.08 -6.69 -9.07
C ALA A 13 -3.34 -6.12 -8.39
N LEU A 14 -3.52 -6.37 -7.08
CA LEU A 14 -4.61 -5.79 -6.31
C LEU A 14 -4.40 -4.30 -6.01
N CYS A 15 -3.18 -3.77 -6.18
CA CYS A 15 -2.91 -2.37 -5.99
C CYS A 15 -3.61 -1.52 -7.05
N GLU A 16 -4.55 -0.68 -6.62
CA GLU A 16 -5.29 0.23 -7.51
C GLU A 16 -4.50 1.49 -7.90
N GLN A 17 -3.21 1.56 -7.53
CA GLN A 17 -2.32 2.68 -7.84
C GLN A 17 -2.91 4.05 -7.47
N CYS A 18 -3.64 4.13 -6.36
CA CYS A 18 -4.35 5.33 -5.94
C CYS A 18 -3.44 6.42 -5.30
N GLY A 19 -2.17 6.09 -5.05
CA GLY A 19 -1.17 7.02 -4.51
C GLY A 19 -1.29 7.33 -3.02
N LEU A 20 -2.37 6.94 -2.34
CA LEU A 20 -2.61 7.27 -0.93
C LEU A 20 -1.54 6.73 0.02
N CYS A 21 -0.99 5.55 -0.26
CA CYS A 21 0.11 5.01 0.54
C CYS A 21 1.44 5.77 0.36
N CYS A 22 1.57 6.58 -0.70
CA CYS A 22 2.77 7.34 -1.03
C CYS A 22 2.87 8.68 -0.30
N PHE A 23 1.87 9.08 0.49
CA PHE A 23 1.98 10.27 1.35
C PHE A 23 2.64 9.90 2.67
N GLU A 24 3.41 10.84 3.22
CA GLU A 24 4.01 10.70 4.53
C GLU A 24 2.94 10.52 5.61
N LYS A 25 3.31 9.74 6.63
CA LYS A 25 2.49 9.40 7.77
C LYS A 25 3.30 9.67 9.02
N ILE A 26 2.71 10.37 9.96
CA ILE A 26 3.31 10.66 11.26
C ILE A 26 2.44 10.00 12.32
N GLU A 27 3.07 9.39 13.30
CA GLU A 27 2.39 8.90 14.50
C GLU A 27 2.47 9.98 15.57
N ASP A 28 1.32 10.35 16.15
CA ASP A 28 1.27 11.30 17.26
C ASP A 28 1.52 10.60 18.62
N GLU A 29 1.52 11.39 19.71
CA GLU A 29 1.77 10.89 21.07
C GLU A 29 0.69 9.90 21.58
N ASP A 30 -0.49 9.90 20.96
CA ASP A 30 -1.60 8.97 21.25
C ASP A 30 -1.53 7.68 20.39
N GLY A 31 -0.52 7.54 19.52
CA GLY A 31 -0.39 6.42 18.59
C GLY A 31 -1.35 6.50 17.40
N ARG A 32 -1.88 7.69 17.07
CA ARG A 32 -2.73 7.90 15.89
C ARG A 32 -1.87 8.24 14.68
N ILE A 33 -2.21 7.63 13.56
CA ILE A 33 -1.54 7.88 12.29
C ILE A 33 -2.19 9.05 11.56
N LEU A 34 -1.46 10.14 11.42
CA LEU A 34 -1.83 11.34 10.70
C LEU A 34 -1.24 11.32 9.29
N PHE A 35 -2.05 11.66 8.30
CA PHE A 35 -1.61 11.84 6.91
C PHE A 35 -1.18 13.28 6.70
N THR A 36 -0.01 13.47 6.09
CA THR A 36 0.44 14.80 5.67
C THR A 36 0.16 15.01 4.17
N SER A 37 0.23 16.26 3.72
CA SER A 37 0.17 16.61 2.29
C SER A 37 1.50 16.39 1.57
N THR A 38 2.52 15.87 2.26
CA THR A 38 3.85 15.63 1.71
C THR A 38 3.87 14.32 0.91
N PRO A 39 4.03 14.37 -0.43
CA PRO A 39 4.12 13.16 -1.23
C PRO A 39 5.53 12.59 -1.21
N CYS A 40 5.64 11.27 -1.36
CA CYS A 40 6.89 10.61 -1.74
C CYS A 40 7.44 11.27 -3.02
N ARG A 41 8.76 11.47 -3.08
CA ARG A 41 9.45 12.08 -4.23
C ARG A 41 9.21 11.39 -5.58
N TYR A 42 8.72 10.14 -5.57
CA TYR A 42 8.42 9.37 -6.77
C TYR A 42 6.92 9.27 -7.10
N LEU A 43 6.06 9.93 -6.31
CA LEU A 43 4.65 10.07 -6.64
C LEU A 43 4.48 11.14 -7.71
N ASP A 44 3.76 10.81 -8.77
CA ASP A 44 3.21 11.81 -9.68
C ASP A 44 1.91 12.35 -9.09
N ILE A 45 1.91 13.61 -8.61
CA ILE A 45 0.74 14.17 -7.90
C ILE A 45 -0.45 14.45 -8.82
N THR A 46 -0.21 14.60 -10.12
CA THR A 46 -1.26 14.84 -11.12
C THR A 46 -2.02 13.55 -11.42
N THR A 47 -1.29 12.46 -11.69
CA THR A 47 -1.89 11.16 -12.03
C THR A 47 -2.13 10.26 -10.81
N ARG A 48 -1.55 10.63 -9.66
CA ARG A 48 -1.48 9.86 -8.40
C ARG A 48 -0.75 8.52 -8.50
N ARG A 49 0.05 8.30 -9.55
CA ARG A 49 0.77 7.04 -9.77
C ARG A 49 2.21 7.13 -9.31
N CYS A 50 2.72 6.02 -8.76
CA CYS A 50 4.14 5.89 -8.44
C CYS A 50 4.95 5.69 -9.74
N LYS A 51 5.87 6.61 -10.03
CA LYS A 51 6.71 6.59 -11.24
C LYS A 51 7.65 5.39 -11.33
N ILE A 52 7.88 4.71 -10.20
CA ILE A 52 8.84 3.61 -10.07
C ILE A 52 8.21 2.34 -9.47
N TYR A 53 6.89 2.17 -9.54
CA TYR A 53 6.14 1.14 -8.79
C TYR A 53 6.79 -0.26 -8.81
N LYS A 54 7.20 -0.74 -9.99
CA LYS A 54 7.81 -2.07 -10.18
C LYS A 54 9.18 -2.25 -9.48
N LYS A 55 9.90 -1.15 -9.26
CA LYS A 55 11.25 -1.14 -8.68
C LYS A 55 11.31 -0.37 -7.36
N ARG A 56 10.15 -0.04 -6.77
CA ARG A 56 10.04 0.90 -5.64
C ARG A 56 10.84 0.46 -4.42
N PHE A 57 10.84 -0.83 -4.08
CA PHE A 57 11.62 -1.36 -2.96
C PHE A 57 13.13 -1.36 -3.22
N LYS A 58 13.56 -1.43 -4.49
CA LYS A 58 14.98 -1.36 -4.87
C LYS A 58 15.51 0.07 -4.87
N VAL A 59 14.68 1.02 -5.29
CA VAL A 59 15.07 2.44 -5.45
C VAL A 59 14.77 3.26 -4.19
N PHE A 60 13.77 2.86 -3.41
CA PHE A 60 13.33 3.53 -2.19
C PHE A 60 12.98 2.47 -1.12
N PRO A 61 13.97 1.99 -0.36
CA PRO A 61 13.77 0.93 0.64
C PRO A 61 12.76 1.30 1.74
N GLU A 62 12.53 2.59 1.99
CA GLU A 62 11.51 3.08 2.93
C GLU A 62 10.07 2.93 2.40
N CYS A 63 9.89 2.51 1.15
CA CYS A 63 8.57 2.20 0.62
C CYS A 63 7.98 1.01 1.39
N VAL A 64 6.85 1.23 2.07
CA VAL A 64 6.16 0.16 2.81
C VAL A 64 5.72 -0.97 1.86
N GLN A 65 6.20 -2.18 2.13
CA GLN A 65 5.74 -3.38 1.45
C GLN A 65 4.46 -3.88 2.12
N LEU A 66 3.33 -3.60 1.49
CA LEU A 66 2.01 -3.97 1.99
C LEU A 66 1.77 -5.48 1.85
N THR A 67 2.35 -6.32 2.71
CA THR A 67 2.09 -7.78 2.71
C THR A 67 0.68 -8.09 3.24
N PRO A 68 0.12 -9.28 2.96
CA PRO A 68 -1.18 -9.68 3.52
C PRO A 68 -1.25 -9.58 5.04
N GLU A 69 -0.18 -9.96 5.74
CA GLU A 69 -0.05 -9.91 7.20
C GLU A 69 -0.06 -8.46 7.66
N LEU A 70 0.80 -7.62 7.07
CA LEU A 70 0.91 -6.22 7.43
C LEU A 70 -0.42 -5.48 7.18
N VAL A 71 -1.10 -5.74 6.06
CA VAL A 71 -2.38 -5.09 5.73
C VAL A 71 -3.48 -5.39 6.76
N LYS A 72 -3.46 -6.55 7.43
CA LYS A 72 -4.39 -6.87 8.53
C LYS A 72 -4.15 -6.00 9.76
N GLU A 73 -2.91 -5.65 10.04
CA GLU A 73 -2.49 -4.88 11.22
C GLU A 73 -2.57 -3.37 10.99
N LEU A 74 -2.38 -2.92 9.74
CA LEU A 74 -2.34 -1.50 9.40
C LEU A 74 -3.68 -0.78 9.59
N LYS A 75 -3.71 0.12 10.57
CA LYS A 75 -4.87 0.96 10.88
C LYS A 75 -5.08 2.10 9.87
N TRP A 76 -4.00 2.62 9.26
CA TRP A 76 -4.05 3.80 8.39
C TRP A 76 -4.49 3.53 6.95
N LEU A 77 -4.44 2.29 6.46
CA LEU A 77 -4.87 2.00 5.10
C LEU A 77 -6.36 2.31 4.91
N HIS A 78 -6.68 3.10 3.89
CA HIS A 78 -8.06 3.48 3.59
C HIS A 78 -8.93 2.27 3.26
N ARG A 79 -10.23 2.33 3.59
CA ARG A 79 -11.19 1.25 3.34
C ARG A 79 -11.34 0.89 1.86
N SER A 80 -11.09 1.86 0.96
CA SER A 80 -11.14 1.64 -0.49
C SER A 80 -9.85 1.06 -1.06
N CYS A 81 -8.78 0.89 -0.27
CA CYS A 81 -7.52 0.33 -0.77
C CYS A 81 -7.74 -1.07 -1.34
N GLY A 82 -7.24 -1.33 -2.55
CA GLY A 82 -7.38 -2.62 -3.24
C GLY A 82 -6.97 -3.82 -2.40
N TYR A 83 -5.84 -3.73 -1.68
CA TYR A 83 -5.41 -4.76 -0.73
C TYR A 83 -6.44 -5.02 0.38
N LYS A 84 -6.91 -3.96 1.07
CA LYS A 84 -7.96 -4.11 2.11
C LYS A 84 -9.27 -4.66 1.54
N LYS A 85 -9.64 -4.28 0.31
CA LYS A 85 -10.83 -4.82 -0.36
C LYS A 85 -10.68 -6.30 -0.65
N ALA A 86 -9.51 -6.75 -1.11
CA ALA A 86 -9.24 -8.16 -1.36
C ALA A 86 -9.31 -8.99 -0.06
N MET A 87 -8.69 -8.49 1.02
CA MET A 87 -8.78 -9.13 2.35
C MET A 87 -10.23 -9.30 2.81
N ARG A 88 -11.05 -8.26 2.64
CA ARG A 88 -12.48 -8.30 3.04
C ARG A 88 -13.33 -9.23 2.20
N LYS A 89 -12.96 -9.48 0.96
CA LYS A 89 -13.69 -10.35 0.02
C LYS A 89 -13.34 -11.83 0.18
N GLY A 90 -12.43 -12.18 1.09
CA GLY A 90 -11.98 -13.57 1.27
C GLY A 90 -11.21 -14.11 0.05
N ILE A 91 -10.49 -13.22 -0.65
CA ILE A 91 -9.62 -13.59 -1.79
C ILE A 91 -8.28 -14.19 -1.30
N LEU A 92 -8.12 -14.32 0.02
CA LEU A 92 -7.02 -14.94 0.74
C LEU A 92 -7.57 -15.93 1.77
#